data_AF-A0A4V1G062-F1
#
_entry.id   AF-A0A4V1G062-F1
#
_cell.length_a   1.000
_cell.length_b   1.000
_cell.length_c   1.000
_cell.angle_alpha   90.00
_cell.angle_beta   90.00
_cell.angle_gamma   90.00
#
_symmetry.space_group_name_H-M   'P 1'
#
loop_
_entity.id
_entity.type
_entity.pdbx_description
1 polymer ?
#
loop_
_entity_poly.entity_id
_entity_poly.type
_entity_poly.pdbx_seq_one_letter_code
_entity_poly.pdbx_strand_id
1 'polypeptide(L)'
;MAGQGTQGRQSFENHLTNELRIALEDFTELSHIADWCAKMCASEGPQLATCAAICRDIAELAEFNEKLIARDSMFGPEIADTFVRIAQESLPELQQFQQHPHVAETISAIDRTIDSCTTLLEMVGGGQQMGGQQMSGQQPMGGQQMSGQQPMGGQQMSGQQPMGSQQMGGQQPMSGGQQRGGQR
;
A
#
# COMPACT_ATOMS: atom_id res chain seq x y z
N MET A 1 -10.91 -15.85 37.07
CA MET A 1 -10.72 -16.10 35.63
C MET A 1 -10.26 -14.79 34.98
N ALA A 2 -8.98 -14.46 35.08
CA ALA A 2 -8.37 -13.29 34.44
C ALA A 2 -7.00 -13.73 33.92
N GLY A 3 -6.92 -14.09 32.64
CA GLY A 3 -5.69 -14.66 32.09
C GLY A 3 -5.65 -14.87 30.57
N GLN A 4 -6.77 -14.71 29.85
CA GLN A 4 -6.80 -14.97 28.40
C GLN A 4 -6.49 -13.74 27.53
N GLY A 5 -6.56 -12.51 28.06
CA GLY A 5 -6.34 -11.29 27.26
C GLY A 5 -4.88 -10.86 27.10
N THR A 6 -4.01 -11.15 28.07
CA THR A 6 -2.60 -10.74 28.05
C THR A 6 -1.73 -11.65 27.18
N GLN A 7 -2.08 -12.93 27.08
CA GLN A 7 -1.28 -13.93 26.37
C GLN A 7 -1.40 -13.78 24.84
N GLY A 8 -2.57 -13.42 24.31
CA GLY A 8 -2.75 -13.18 22.88
C GLY A 8 -2.04 -11.92 22.37
N ARG A 9 -2.02 -10.85 23.19
CA ARG A 9 -1.36 -9.58 22.84
C ARG A 9 0.17 -9.72 22.79
N GLN A 10 0.76 -10.42 23.76
CA GLN A 10 2.21 -10.67 23.77
C GLN A 10 2.65 -11.54 22.60
N SER A 11 1.88 -12.56 22.22
CA SER A 11 2.20 -13.39 21.06
C SER A 11 2.15 -12.59 19.75
N PHE A 12 1.17 -11.70 19.59
CA PHE A 12 1.07 -10.82 18.42
C PHE A 12 2.23 -9.81 18.34
N GLU A 13 2.55 -9.14 19.46
CA GLU A 13 3.66 -8.18 19.53
C GLU A 13 5.02 -8.86 19.25
N ASN A 14 5.22 -10.09 19.74
CA ASN A 14 6.42 -10.89 19.46
C ASN A 14 6.52 -11.32 18.00
N HIS A 15 5.39 -11.69 17.38
CA HIS A 15 5.33 -12.01 15.95
C HIS A 15 5.74 -10.76 15.17
N LEU A 16 5.00 -9.65 15.29
CA LEU A 16 5.28 -8.41 14.57
C LEU A 16 6.76 -7.97 14.67
N THR A 17 7.36 -8.12 15.87
CA THR A 17 8.78 -7.81 16.10
C THR A 17 9.73 -8.74 15.33
N ASN A 18 9.37 -10.02 15.22
CA ASN A 18 10.11 -11.01 14.44
C ASN A 18 10.05 -10.71 12.94
N GLU A 19 8.86 -10.39 12.39
CA GLU A 19 8.77 -10.10 10.95
C GLU A 19 9.36 -8.74 10.58
N LEU A 20 9.30 -7.75 11.48
CA LEU A 20 10.08 -6.52 11.34
C LEU A 20 11.58 -6.80 11.22
N ARG A 21 12.11 -7.73 12.05
CA ARG A 21 13.52 -8.12 11.98
C ARG A 21 13.85 -8.81 10.66
N ILE A 22 13.02 -9.75 10.23
CA ILE A 22 13.22 -10.47 8.96
C ILE A 22 13.24 -9.48 7.79
N ALA A 23 12.26 -8.58 7.70
CA ALA A 23 12.21 -7.59 6.65
C ALA A 23 13.46 -6.67 6.68
N LEU A 24 13.90 -6.24 7.87
CA LEU A 24 15.10 -5.43 8.01
C LEU A 24 16.36 -6.17 7.52
N GLU A 25 16.51 -7.45 7.89
CA GLU A 25 17.63 -8.29 7.45
C GLU A 25 17.61 -8.50 5.93
N ASP A 26 16.45 -8.80 5.34
CA ASP A 26 16.29 -8.99 3.89
C ASP A 26 16.58 -7.69 3.11
N PHE A 27 16.09 -6.53 3.57
CA PHE A 27 16.41 -5.25 2.94
C PHE A 27 17.91 -4.93 3.01
N THR A 28 18.55 -5.21 4.16
CA THR A 28 20.00 -5.03 4.33
C THR A 28 20.76 -5.93 3.36
N GLU A 29 20.39 -7.21 3.26
CA GLU A 29 21.03 -8.16 2.34
C GLU A 29 20.82 -7.75 0.87
N LEU A 30 19.59 -7.42 0.50
CA LEU A 30 19.23 -7.02 -0.86
C LEU A 30 20.00 -5.77 -1.31
N SER A 31 20.14 -4.76 -0.44
CA SER A 31 20.88 -3.54 -0.78
C SER A 31 22.31 -3.84 -1.21
N HIS A 32 22.99 -4.76 -0.51
CA HIS A 32 24.35 -5.16 -0.82
C HIS A 32 24.46 -6.03 -2.07
N ILE A 33 23.58 -7.04 -2.21
CA ILE A 33 23.60 -7.95 -3.37
C ILE A 33 23.29 -7.19 -4.66
N ALA A 34 22.28 -6.32 -4.63
CA ALA A 34 21.86 -5.56 -5.80
C ALA A 34 22.91 -4.50 -6.21
N ASP A 35 23.54 -3.79 -5.25
CA ASP A 35 24.64 -2.86 -5.54
C ASP A 35 25.86 -3.58 -6.15
N TRP A 36 26.18 -4.76 -5.62
CA TRP A 36 27.24 -5.59 -6.19
C TRP A 36 26.91 -6.05 -7.62
N CYS A 37 25.69 -6.55 -7.85
CA CYS A 37 25.22 -6.93 -9.19
C CYS A 37 25.28 -5.75 -10.16
N ALA A 38 24.85 -4.56 -9.75
CA ALA A 38 24.93 -3.35 -10.57
C ALA A 38 26.38 -3.03 -11.00
N LYS A 39 27.35 -3.18 -10.10
CA LYS A 39 28.78 -2.98 -10.38
C LYS A 39 29.34 -4.04 -11.32
N MET A 40 28.95 -5.31 -11.12
CA MET A 40 29.35 -6.41 -12.00
C MET A 40 28.81 -6.22 -13.42
N CYS A 41 27.51 -5.96 -13.57
CA CYS A 41 26.87 -5.65 -14.85
C CYS A 41 27.54 -4.47 -15.57
N ALA A 42 27.85 -3.39 -14.83
CA ALA A 42 28.54 -2.24 -15.40
C ALA A 42 29.96 -2.57 -15.90
N SER A 43 30.63 -3.55 -15.29
CA SER A 43 31.98 -3.99 -15.69
C SER A 43 32.00 -4.94 -16.89
N GLU A 44 30.91 -5.67 -17.14
CA GLU A 44 30.82 -6.68 -18.21
C GLU A 44 30.47 -6.08 -19.59
N GLY A 45 29.92 -4.87 -19.65
CA GLY A 45 29.74 -4.10 -20.88
C GLY A 45 28.33 -3.57 -21.12
N PRO A 46 28.13 -2.83 -22.24
CA PRO A 46 26.88 -2.11 -22.51
C PRO A 46 25.65 -3.03 -22.68
N GLN A 47 25.84 -4.31 -22.97
CA GLN A 47 24.76 -5.29 -23.08
C GLN A 47 24.02 -5.53 -21.74
N LEU A 48 24.65 -5.23 -20.61
CA LEU A 48 24.03 -5.32 -19.28
C LEU A 48 23.66 -3.95 -18.69
N ALA A 49 23.68 -2.88 -19.49
CA ALA A 49 23.42 -1.53 -18.99
C ALA A 49 22.04 -1.39 -18.31
N THR A 50 21.01 -2.01 -18.88
CA THR A 50 19.66 -2.00 -18.28
C THR A 50 19.63 -2.75 -16.96
N CYS A 51 20.23 -3.95 -16.90
CA CYS A 51 20.33 -4.72 -15.64
C CYS A 51 21.11 -3.94 -14.58
N ALA A 52 22.21 -3.27 -14.95
CA ALA A 52 22.97 -2.43 -14.03
C ALA A 52 22.16 -1.27 -13.45
N ALA A 53 21.29 -0.63 -14.26
CA ALA A 53 20.41 0.44 -13.81
C ALA A 53 19.36 -0.08 -12.83
N ILE A 54 18.64 -1.16 -13.20
CA ILE A 54 17.62 -1.77 -12.33
C ILE A 54 18.22 -2.20 -10.99
N CYS A 55 19.34 -2.92 -11.00
CA CYS A 55 19.96 -3.39 -9.76
C CYS A 55 20.41 -2.22 -8.86
N ARG A 56 20.81 -1.08 -9.45
CA ARG A 56 21.14 0.12 -8.68
C ARG A 56 19.90 0.73 -8.03
N ASP A 57 18.82 0.88 -8.79
CA ASP A 57 17.56 1.42 -8.29
C ASP A 57 17.01 0.53 -7.15
N ILE A 58 17.06 -0.79 -7.32
CA ILE A 58 16.66 -1.76 -6.28
C ILE A 58 17.54 -1.64 -5.03
N ALA A 59 18.86 -1.47 -5.19
CA ALA A 59 19.77 -1.29 -4.06
C ALA A 59 19.44 -0.02 -3.25
N GLU A 60 19.20 1.10 -3.95
CA GLU A 60 18.85 2.39 -3.32
C GLU A 60 17.49 2.32 -2.61
N LEU A 61 16.50 1.67 -3.23
CA LEU A 61 15.19 1.45 -2.61
C LEU A 61 15.28 0.55 -1.38
N ALA A 62 16.11 -0.49 -1.42
CA ALA A 62 16.31 -1.40 -0.30
C ALA A 62 17.00 -0.70 0.88
N GLU A 63 18.08 0.05 0.62
CA GLU A 63 18.78 0.84 1.64
C GLU A 63 17.86 1.92 2.25
N PHE A 64 16.99 2.52 1.44
CA PHE A 64 16.03 3.49 1.94
C PHE A 64 14.98 2.84 2.84
N ASN A 65 14.42 1.69 2.43
CA ASN A 65 13.46 0.93 3.24
C ASN A 65 14.07 0.46 4.58
N GLU A 66 15.30 -0.05 4.57
CA GLU A 66 16.06 -0.41 5.77
C GLU A 66 16.06 0.75 6.79
N LYS A 67 16.44 1.95 6.34
CA LYS A 67 16.48 3.16 7.20
C LYS A 67 15.11 3.55 7.72
N LEU A 68 14.03 3.34 6.96
CA LEU A 68 12.67 3.63 7.40
C LEU A 68 12.19 2.64 8.46
N ILE A 69 12.45 1.35 8.26
CA ILE A 69 12.09 0.28 9.20
C ILE A 69 12.88 0.43 10.51
N ALA A 70 14.20 0.63 10.42
CA ALA A 70 15.08 0.73 11.59
C ALA A 70 14.71 1.87 12.55
N ARG A 71 14.04 2.92 12.05
CA ARG A 71 13.59 4.07 12.84
C ARG A 71 12.09 4.10 13.13
N ASP A 72 11.36 3.05 12.78
CA ASP A 72 9.90 2.96 12.92
C ASP A 72 9.18 4.16 12.26
N SER A 73 9.57 4.45 11.01
CA SER A 73 9.05 5.60 10.27
C SER A 73 7.58 5.41 9.90
N MET A 74 6.76 6.43 10.14
CA MET A 74 5.35 6.43 9.71
C MET A 74 5.15 6.30 8.20
N PHE A 75 6.17 6.64 7.40
CA PHE A 75 6.17 6.47 5.95
C PHE A 75 6.59 5.07 5.49
N GLY A 76 7.03 4.21 6.41
CA GLY A 76 7.53 2.86 6.11
C GLY A 76 6.56 2.06 5.23
N PRO A 77 5.28 1.91 5.61
CA PRO A 77 4.33 1.09 4.83
C PRO A 77 4.12 1.55 3.38
N GLU A 78 3.98 2.87 3.15
CA GLU A 78 3.77 3.41 1.80
C GLU A 78 5.00 3.20 0.88
N ILE A 79 6.19 3.38 1.45
CA ILE A 79 7.45 3.20 0.72
C ILE A 79 7.76 1.71 0.49
N ALA A 80 7.42 0.86 1.46
CA ALA A 80 7.54 -0.59 1.35
C ALA A 80 6.60 -1.16 0.26
N ASP A 81 5.34 -0.69 0.18
CA ASP A 81 4.41 -1.04 -0.90
C ASP A 81 4.95 -0.59 -2.27
N THR A 82 5.50 0.62 -2.33
CA THR A 82 6.14 1.14 -3.54
C THR A 82 7.33 0.27 -3.97
N PHE A 83 8.17 -0.16 -3.03
CA PHE A 83 9.26 -1.09 -3.31
C PHE A 83 8.76 -2.41 -3.89
N VAL A 84 7.74 -3.04 -3.29
CA VAL A 84 7.18 -4.31 -3.76
C VAL A 84 6.73 -4.18 -5.22
N ARG A 85 6.01 -3.11 -5.55
CA ARG A 85 5.55 -2.85 -6.92
C ARG A 85 6.70 -2.70 -7.90
N ILE A 86 7.69 -1.86 -7.59
CA ILE A 86 8.84 -1.63 -8.47
C ILE A 86 9.64 -2.93 -8.67
N ALA A 87 9.86 -3.68 -7.60
CA ALA A 87 10.60 -4.93 -7.63
C ALA A 87 9.90 -5.98 -8.50
N GLN A 88 8.58 -6.17 -8.31
CA GLN A 88 7.77 -7.09 -9.13
C GLN A 88 7.75 -6.71 -10.62
N GLU A 89 7.64 -5.41 -10.92
CA GLU A 89 7.67 -4.91 -12.30
C GLU A 89 9.06 -5.07 -12.94
N SER A 90 10.14 -5.07 -12.14
CA SER A 90 11.53 -5.20 -12.60
C SER A 90 11.96 -6.65 -12.85
N LEU A 91 11.37 -7.62 -12.15
CA LEU A 91 11.76 -9.04 -12.22
C LEU A 91 11.77 -9.62 -13.65
N PRO A 92 10.74 -9.41 -14.49
CA PRO A 92 10.73 -9.95 -15.85
C PRO A 92 11.90 -9.44 -16.72
N GLU A 93 12.37 -8.22 -16.48
CA GLU A 93 13.54 -7.67 -17.18
C GLU A 93 14.83 -8.30 -16.67
N LEU A 94 15.00 -8.44 -15.35
CA LEU A 94 16.17 -9.11 -14.76
C LEU A 94 16.26 -10.59 -15.17
N GLN A 95 15.13 -11.29 -15.26
CA GLN A 95 15.06 -12.70 -15.68
C GLN A 95 15.63 -12.93 -17.08
N GLN A 96 15.65 -11.93 -17.96
CA GLN A 96 16.30 -12.02 -19.28
C GLN A 96 17.82 -12.18 -19.17
N PHE A 97 18.40 -11.82 -18.03
CA PHE A 97 19.83 -11.88 -17.75
C PHE A 97 20.21 -12.96 -16.73
N GLN A 98 19.27 -13.83 -16.34
CA GLN A 98 19.47 -14.84 -15.28
C GLN A 98 20.60 -15.85 -15.57
N GLN A 99 21.09 -15.94 -16.81
CA GLN A 99 22.28 -16.75 -17.11
C GLN A 99 23.55 -16.26 -16.39
N HIS A 100 23.58 -15.00 -15.95
CA HIS A 100 24.68 -14.47 -15.15
C HIS A 100 24.42 -14.81 -13.67
N PRO A 101 25.35 -15.50 -12.98
CA PRO A 101 25.12 -15.97 -11.60
C PRO A 101 24.75 -14.85 -10.61
N HIS A 102 25.37 -13.67 -10.77
CA HIS A 102 25.10 -12.50 -9.91
C HIS A 102 23.68 -11.95 -10.09
N VAL A 103 23.13 -12.01 -11.31
CA VAL A 103 21.74 -11.64 -11.57
C VAL A 103 20.78 -12.65 -10.96
N ALA A 104 21.04 -13.95 -11.10
CA ALA A 104 20.19 -14.99 -10.52
C ALA A 104 20.13 -14.92 -8.98
N GLU A 105 21.26 -14.64 -8.34
CA GLU A 105 21.33 -14.38 -6.90
C GLU A 105 20.52 -13.14 -6.50
N THR A 106 20.66 -12.06 -7.27
CA THR A 106 19.90 -10.82 -7.04
C THR A 106 18.39 -11.03 -7.18
N ILE A 107 17.94 -11.76 -8.20
CA ILE A 107 16.53 -12.14 -8.36
C ILE A 107 16.02 -12.89 -7.12
N SER A 108 16.80 -13.87 -6.63
CA SER A 108 16.43 -14.65 -5.45
C SER A 108 16.37 -13.80 -4.18
N ALA A 109 17.24 -12.79 -4.05
CA ALA A 109 17.20 -11.83 -2.95
C ALA A 109 15.98 -10.89 -3.06
N ILE A 110 15.63 -10.45 -4.27
CA ILE A 110 14.43 -9.65 -4.53
C ILE A 110 13.17 -10.41 -4.12
N ASP A 111 13.01 -11.67 -4.56
CA ASP A 111 11.84 -12.49 -4.23
C ASP A 111 11.68 -12.66 -2.71
N ARG A 112 12.77 -13.00 -2.00
CA ARG A 112 12.76 -13.10 -0.53
C ARG A 112 12.32 -11.80 0.14
N THR A 113 12.84 -10.67 -0.33
CA THR A 113 12.53 -9.36 0.24
C THR A 113 11.09 -8.94 -0.06
N ILE A 114 10.55 -9.28 -1.24
CA ILE A 114 9.12 -9.08 -1.55
C ILE A 114 8.25 -9.87 -0.58
N ASP A 115 8.59 -11.13 -0.32
CA ASP A 115 7.81 -12.01 0.56
C ASP A 115 7.79 -11.49 2.01
N SER A 116 8.95 -11.13 2.57
CA SER A 116 9.03 -10.60 3.93
C SER A 116 8.39 -9.21 4.06
N CYS A 117 8.57 -8.36 3.05
CA CYS A 117 7.95 -7.03 3.00
C CYS A 117 6.41 -7.13 2.93
N THR A 118 5.88 -8.00 2.07
CA THR A 118 4.43 -8.21 1.95
C THR A 118 3.85 -8.75 3.25
N THR A 119 4.53 -9.72 3.87
CA THR A 119 4.14 -10.26 5.19
C THR A 119 4.08 -9.14 6.24
N LEU A 120 5.11 -8.28 6.30
CA LEU A 120 5.15 -7.15 7.21
C LEU A 120 3.98 -6.16 6.97
N LEU A 121 3.73 -5.80 5.71
CA LEU A 121 2.66 -4.90 5.32
C LEU A 121 1.26 -5.43 5.71
N GLU A 122 1.02 -6.73 5.53
CA GLU A 122 -0.25 -7.36 5.92
C GLU A 122 -0.51 -7.25 7.42
N MET A 123 0.51 -7.39 8.27
CA MET A 123 0.34 -7.27 9.72
C MET A 123 0.14 -5.83 10.18
N VAL A 124 0.83 -4.88 9.54
CA VAL A 124 0.67 -3.45 9.84
C VAL A 124 -0.69 -2.96 9.34
N GLY A 125 -1.10 -3.35 8.14
CA GLY A 125 -2.42 -3.02 7.55
C GLY A 125 -3.59 -3.72 8.23
N GLY A 126 -3.40 -4.96 8.71
CA GLY A 126 -4.39 -5.70 9.48
C GLY A 126 -4.68 -5.13 10.88
N GLY A 127 -3.76 -4.32 11.43
CA GLY A 127 -3.93 -3.63 12.72
C GLY A 127 -4.93 -2.48 12.70
N GLN A 128 -5.28 -1.95 11.51
CA GLN A 128 -6.18 -0.79 11.40
C GLN A 128 -7.65 -1.11 11.73
N GLN A 129 -8.04 -2.38 11.88
CA GLN A 129 -9.41 -2.75 12.26
C GLN A 129 -9.64 -2.85 13.79
N MET A 130 -8.61 -2.71 14.63
CA MET A 130 -8.71 -2.80 16.11
C MET A 130 -8.28 -1.51 16.83
N GLY A 131 -8.33 -0.36 16.14
CA GLY A 131 -8.07 0.98 16.71
C GLY A 131 -9.30 1.91 16.71
N GLY A 132 -10.47 1.42 16.28
CA GLY A 132 -11.72 2.15 16.37
C GLY A 132 -12.25 2.14 17.80
N GLN A 133 -11.66 2.95 18.68
CA GLN A 133 -12.36 3.45 19.86
C GLN A 133 -13.60 4.20 19.36
N GLN A 134 -14.69 3.46 19.21
CA GLN A 134 -16.03 4.01 19.10
C GLN A 134 -16.32 4.70 20.43
N MET A 135 -15.95 5.97 20.51
CA MET A 135 -16.39 6.91 21.54
C MET A 135 -17.90 7.12 21.34
N SER A 136 -18.72 6.15 21.75
CA SER A 136 -20.17 6.30 21.91
C SER A 136 -20.48 7.03 23.23
N GLY A 137 -19.93 8.24 23.35
CA GLY A 137 -20.35 9.21 24.34
C GLY A 137 -21.63 9.89 23.85
N GLN A 138 -22.78 9.22 24.02
CA GLN A 138 -24.10 9.86 24.00
C GLN A 138 -25.09 8.97 24.75
N GLN A 139 -25.19 9.19 26.07
CA GLN A 139 -26.39 8.86 26.81
C GLN A 139 -27.54 9.73 26.29
N PRO A 140 -28.75 9.19 26.12
CA PRO A 140 -29.96 9.96 26.36
C PRO A 140 -30.48 9.62 27.75
N MET A 141 -30.53 10.65 28.59
CA MET A 141 -31.30 10.67 29.83
C MET A 141 -32.76 10.25 29.57
N GLY A 142 -33.34 9.57 30.56
CA GLY A 142 -34.72 9.15 30.57
C GLY A 142 -35.72 10.29 30.34
N GLY A 143 -36.75 9.98 29.56
CA GLY A 143 -37.99 10.72 29.48
C GLY A 143 -39.15 9.74 29.64
N GLN A 144 -39.81 9.78 30.80
CA GLN A 144 -41.15 9.24 30.96
C GLN A 144 -42.08 10.01 30.02
N GLN A 145 -42.68 9.34 29.03
CA GLN A 145 -43.74 9.94 28.23
C GLN A 145 -44.96 9.02 28.14
N MET A 146 -45.80 9.21 29.15
CA MET A 146 -47.26 9.32 29.14
C MET A 146 -48.04 8.64 28.00
N SER A 147 -48.85 7.68 28.41
CA SER A 147 -50.01 7.08 27.73
C SER A 147 -50.99 8.12 27.19
N GLY A 148 -51.42 7.98 25.94
CA GLY A 148 -52.60 8.70 25.45
C GLY A 148 -52.84 8.65 23.94
N GLN A 149 -53.76 7.76 23.54
CA GLN A 149 -54.73 7.92 22.44
C GLN A 149 -54.27 7.70 20.98
N GLN A 150 -54.75 6.57 20.45
CA GLN A 150 -55.12 6.34 19.05
C GLN A 150 -56.40 7.14 18.70
N PRO A 151 -56.69 7.45 17.40
CA PRO A 151 -57.42 6.49 16.56
C PRO A 151 -56.93 6.35 15.10
N MET A 152 -57.25 5.17 14.55
CA MET A 152 -57.18 4.80 13.13
C MET A 152 -58.21 5.55 12.26
N GLY A 153 -57.85 5.71 10.99
CA GLY A 153 -58.73 5.91 9.84
C GLY A 153 -57.90 6.49 8.69
N GLY A 154 -57.94 6.07 7.43
CA GLY A 154 -58.73 5.09 6.67
C GLY A 154 -58.43 5.36 5.18
N GLN A 155 -58.69 4.39 4.31
CA GLN A 155 -58.80 4.49 2.84
C GLN A 155 -57.50 4.75 2.04
N GLN A 156 -56.96 3.81 1.25
CA GLN A 156 -57.48 3.07 0.08
C GLN A 156 -57.21 3.78 -1.27
N MET A 157 -56.49 3.04 -2.14
CA MET A 157 -56.53 2.98 -3.61
C MET A 157 -55.70 3.93 -4.52
N SER A 158 -54.76 3.28 -5.23
CA SER A 158 -54.67 3.10 -6.70
C SER A 158 -54.45 4.29 -7.65
N GLY A 159 -53.52 4.08 -8.60
CA GLY A 159 -53.46 4.74 -9.92
C GLY A 159 -52.03 5.12 -10.28
N GLN A 160 -51.35 4.40 -11.18
CA GLN A 160 -51.15 4.77 -12.61
C GLN A 160 -50.50 6.16 -12.77
N GLN A 161 -49.43 6.44 -13.50
CA GLN A 161 -48.56 5.77 -14.49
C GLN A 161 -47.30 6.69 -14.65
N PRO A 162 -46.22 6.25 -15.33
CA PRO A 162 -45.05 7.07 -15.62
C PRO A 162 -45.14 7.78 -16.98
N MET A 163 -44.71 9.06 -17.04
CA MET A 163 -44.37 9.86 -18.23
C MET A 163 -43.81 11.19 -17.68
N GLY A 164 -42.74 11.83 -18.13
CA GLY A 164 -41.92 11.74 -19.33
C GLY A 164 -41.43 13.16 -19.66
N SER A 165 -40.20 13.28 -20.17
CA SER A 165 -39.62 14.39 -20.97
C SER A 165 -39.17 15.71 -20.31
N GLN A 166 -37.88 16.05 -20.58
CA GLN A 166 -37.24 17.37 -20.88
C GLN A 166 -35.84 17.39 -20.25
N GLN A 167 -34.75 17.06 -20.94
CA GLN A 167 -34.06 17.80 -22.02
C GLN A 167 -33.80 19.29 -21.70
N MET A 168 -32.64 19.58 -21.12
CA MET A 168 -31.77 20.74 -21.41
C MET A 168 -30.33 20.26 -21.13
N GLY A 169 -29.34 20.36 -22.01
CA GLY A 169 -29.10 21.39 -23.03
C GLY A 169 -28.12 22.41 -22.45
N GLY A 170 -26.81 22.18 -22.64
CA GLY A 170 -25.76 23.07 -22.14
C GLY A 170 -24.36 22.62 -22.53
N GLN A 171 -24.04 22.72 -23.83
CA GLN A 171 -22.66 22.71 -24.32
C GLN A 171 -22.02 24.07 -24.00
N GLN A 172 -20.78 24.08 -23.51
CA GLN A 172 -19.71 24.90 -24.08
C GLN A 172 -18.31 24.52 -23.54
N PRO A 173 -17.33 24.25 -24.41
CA PRO A 173 -15.91 24.32 -24.11
C PRO A 173 -15.38 25.74 -24.40
N MET A 174 -14.48 26.26 -23.55
CA MET A 174 -13.76 27.51 -23.83
C MET A 174 -12.34 27.21 -24.30
N SER A 175 -12.13 27.49 -25.58
CA SER A 175 -10.82 27.69 -26.23
C SER A 175 -10.33 29.12 -25.99
N GLY A 176 -9.01 29.28 -25.81
CA GLY A 176 -8.29 30.56 -25.83
C GLY A 176 -7.10 30.52 -24.86
N GLY A 177 -5.84 30.75 -25.21
CA GLY A 177 -5.34 31.49 -26.35
C GLY A 177 -3.89 31.11 -26.69
N GLN A 178 -3.64 31.25 -27.99
CA GLN A 178 -2.37 31.26 -28.67
C GLN A 178 -1.53 32.47 -28.22
N GLN A 179 -0.28 32.27 -27.80
CA GLN A 179 0.72 33.34 -27.94
C GLN A 179 2.07 32.79 -28.39
N ARG A 180 2.55 33.46 -29.43
CA ARG A 180 3.66 33.19 -30.31
C ARG A 180 4.72 34.25 -30.02
N GLY A 181 6.00 33.89 -30.06
CA GLY A 181 7.16 34.81 -30.04
C GLY A 181 8.08 34.51 -28.84
N GLY A 182 9.36 34.17 -28.98
CA GLY A 182 10.33 34.52 -30.02
C GLY A 182 11.15 35.73 -29.56
N GLN A 183 12.34 35.47 -29.01
CA GLN A 183 13.54 36.33 -28.94
C GLN A 183 14.55 35.64 -27.99
N ARG A 184 15.65 35.12 -28.54
CA ARG A 184 16.98 35.74 -28.66
C ARG A 184 17.82 35.57 -27.40
#